data_AF-A0A934YS35-F1
#
_entry.id   AF-A0A934YS35-F1
#
_cell.length_a   1.000
_cell.length_b   1.000
_cell.length_c   1.000
_cell.angle_alpha   90.00
_cell.angle_beta   90.00
_cell.angle_gamma   90.00
#
_symmetry.space_group_name_H-M   'P 1'
#
loop_
_entity.id
_entity.type
_entity.pdbx_description
1 polymer ?
#
loop_
_entity_poly.entity_id
_entity_poly.type
_entity_poly.pdbx_seq_one_letter_code
_entity_poly.pdbx_strand_id
1 'polypeptide(L)'
;MARSSARSRGSVGALLVTLALGSAVACSTTTDPEGAAVTDAGVQGERGPEVLATCTDGAKNGSETDVDCWGSCPKCVTGKACGSATDCVTASCTAGVCAAQPTSCRDGTKNASETDVDCGGACPKCANGKACGGATDCASGTCARGVCGVLPPSCAPTVRRTAPRRT
;
A
#
# COMPACT_ATOMS: atom_id res chain seq x y z
N MET A 1 -74.08 -31.67 39.37
CA MET A 1 -74.25 -32.21 38.00
C MET A 1 -74.10 -31.05 37.02
N ALA A 2 -73.46 -31.31 35.86
CA ALA A 2 -73.36 -30.44 34.67
C ALA A 2 -72.39 -29.24 34.78
N ARG A 3 -71.27 -29.24 34.04
CA ARG A 3 -71.04 -28.79 32.62
C ARG A 3 -70.18 -27.51 32.68
N SER A 4 -68.90 -27.57 32.32
CA SER A 4 -68.32 -27.29 30.98
C SER A 4 -68.40 -25.82 30.53
N SER A 5 -67.25 -25.34 30.03
CA SER A 5 -67.01 -24.13 29.21
C SER A 5 -66.84 -22.80 29.97
N ALA A 6 -66.00 -21.83 29.58
CA ALA A 6 -64.88 -21.71 28.64
C ALA A 6 -64.34 -20.25 28.75
N ARG A 7 -63.06 -20.02 28.35
CA ARG A 7 -62.45 -18.72 27.93
C ARG A 7 -62.24 -17.65 29.03
N SER A 8 -61.33 -16.66 28.96
CA SER A 8 -60.41 -16.12 27.94
C SER A 8 -59.43 -15.14 28.62
N ARG A 9 -58.14 -15.23 28.27
CA ARG A 9 -57.11 -14.15 28.15
C ARG A 9 -56.98 -13.07 29.25
N GLY A 10 -55.74 -12.95 29.76
CA GLY A 10 -55.23 -11.72 30.40
C GLY A 10 -53.80 -11.88 30.88
N SER A 11 -52.81 -11.68 30.01
CA SER A 11 -51.40 -11.55 30.41
C SER A 11 -51.14 -10.12 30.86
N VAL A 12 -51.01 -9.91 32.17
CA VAL A 12 -50.56 -8.66 32.79
C VAL A 12 -49.37 -8.96 33.70
N GLY A 13 -48.31 -8.17 33.59
CA GLY A 13 -47.12 -8.32 34.45
C GLY A 13 -45.93 -7.51 33.96
N ALA A 14 -46.06 -6.18 33.94
CA ALA A 14 -44.94 -5.26 33.81
C ALA A 14 -44.15 -5.22 35.13
N LEU A 15 -42.83 -5.42 35.07
CA LEU A 15 -41.92 -5.26 36.21
C LEU A 15 -40.66 -4.47 35.79
N LEU A 16 -40.73 -3.17 36.07
CA LEU A 16 -39.68 -2.23 36.50
C LEU A 16 -38.19 -2.66 36.41
N VAL A 17 -37.38 -1.93 35.63
CA VAL A 17 -36.06 -1.45 36.09
C VAL A 17 -35.76 -0.09 35.42
N THR A 18 -35.62 0.95 36.24
CA THR A 18 -35.16 2.30 35.89
C THR A 18 -33.63 2.34 35.83
N LEU A 19 -33.04 2.73 34.70
CA LEU A 19 -31.61 3.04 34.58
C LEU A 19 -31.41 4.52 34.30
N ALA A 20 -31.19 5.27 35.38
CA ALA A 20 -30.56 6.59 35.34
C ALA A 20 -29.04 6.39 35.40
N LEU A 21 -28.27 6.96 34.47
CA LEU A 21 -26.87 7.32 34.69
C LEU A 21 -26.53 8.56 33.86
N GLY A 22 -26.56 9.70 34.53
CA GLY A 22 -25.82 10.89 34.13
C GLY A 22 -24.39 10.86 34.66
N SER A 23 -23.53 11.62 33.97
CA SER A 23 -22.39 12.41 34.49
C SER A 23 -21.13 11.71 35.02
N ALA A 24 -20.05 11.90 34.24
CA ALA A 24 -18.69 12.34 34.59
C ALA A 24 -18.03 11.91 35.93
N VAL A 25 -16.73 11.53 35.84
CA VAL A 25 -15.56 12.13 36.56
C VAL A 25 -14.38 11.12 36.57
N ALA A 26 -13.17 11.67 36.45
CA ALA A 26 -11.88 11.03 36.20
C ALA A 26 -11.21 10.34 37.42
N CYS A 27 -10.11 9.60 37.15
CA CYS A 27 -8.76 9.75 37.74
C CYS A 27 -8.03 8.41 38.00
N SER A 28 -6.71 8.44 37.75
CA SER A 28 -5.66 7.42 37.76
C SER A 28 -5.39 6.72 39.12
N THR A 29 -4.89 5.48 39.07
CA THR A 29 -3.83 4.88 39.93
C THR A 29 -3.27 3.68 39.14
N THR A 30 -1.97 3.42 39.01
CA THR A 30 -0.89 3.24 40.00
C THR A 30 0.45 3.64 39.35
N THR A 31 1.29 4.53 39.86
CA THR A 31 2.23 4.38 40.99
C THR A 31 2.96 3.03 41.05
N ASP A 32 4.16 2.99 40.47
CA ASP A 32 5.29 2.25 41.04
C ASP A 32 6.30 3.30 41.58
N PRO A 33 6.66 3.24 42.89
CA PRO A 33 7.58 4.19 43.51
C PRO A 33 9.00 3.65 43.72
N GLU A 34 9.88 4.59 44.08
CA GLU A 34 11.26 4.45 44.59
C GLU A 34 12.36 4.49 43.52
N GLY A 35 12.80 5.71 43.24
CA GLY A 35 13.82 6.01 42.26
C GLY A 35 15.24 5.66 42.69
N ALA A 36 16.08 5.48 41.67
CA ALA A 36 17.49 5.85 41.72
C ALA A 36 17.72 6.81 40.55
N ALA A 37 18.14 8.03 40.89
CA ALA A 37 18.78 8.91 39.95
C ALA A 37 20.03 8.19 39.40
N VAL A 38 20.11 8.03 38.08
CA VAL A 38 21.40 7.99 37.39
C VAL A 38 21.38 9.04 36.30
N THR A 39 22.23 10.04 36.51
CA THR A 39 22.63 11.07 35.57
C THR A 39 23.40 10.44 34.40
N ASP A 40 22.98 10.82 33.20
CA ASP A 40 23.69 10.86 31.91
C ASP A 40 25.03 10.09 31.75
N ALA A 41 25.02 9.15 30.80
CA ALA A 41 26.15 8.92 29.91
C ALA A 41 25.58 8.82 28.50
N GLY A 42 25.66 9.94 27.78
CA GLY A 42 24.98 10.17 26.52
C GLY A 42 25.13 9.09 25.45
N VAL A 43 24.06 8.92 24.71
CA VAL A 43 24.14 9.16 23.28
C VAL A 43 22.94 10.05 22.93
N GLN A 44 23.15 11.37 23.01
CA GLN A 44 22.45 12.29 22.13
C GLN A 44 22.93 11.97 20.71
N GLY A 45 22.44 10.85 20.17
CA GLY A 45 22.51 10.55 18.76
C GLY A 45 21.40 11.39 18.14
N GLU A 46 21.75 12.63 17.83
CA GLU A 46 21.01 13.48 16.91
C GLU A 46 20.42 12.57 15.82
N ARG A 47 19.08 12.45 15.74
CA ARG A 47 18.51 12.27 14.40
C ARG A 47 18.99 13.51 13.68
N GLY A 48 20.07 13.36 12.91
CA GLY A 48 20.56 14.38 12.00
C GLY A 48 19.38 14.92 11.21
N PRO A 49 19.47 16.19 10.76
CA PRO A 49 18.35 16.89 10.13
C PRO A 49 17.73 15.90 9.16
N GLU A 50 16.41 15.69 9.23
CA GLU A 50 15.73 14.89 8.24
C GLU A 50 16.14 15.49 6.90
N VAL A 51 17.14 14.86 6.25
CA VAL A 51 17.85 15.48 5.14
C VAL A 51 16.77 15.53 4.09
N LEU A 52 16.28 16.73 3.87
CA LEU A 52 15.31 17.02 2.84
C LEU A 52 15.94 16.42 1.58
N ALA A 53 15.43 15.28 1.11
CA ALA A 53 16.09 14.50 0.08
C ALA A 53 16.32 15.41 -1.13
N THR A 54 17.54 15.90 -1.26
CA THR A 54 17.90 16.88 -2.26
C THR A 54 18.50 16.10 -3.40
N CYS A 55 17.74 16.02 -4.49
CA CYS A 55 18.07 15.23 -5.68
C CYS A 55 19.28 15.74 -6.48
N THR A 56 20.18 16.47 -5.85
CA THR A 56 21.37 17.11 -6.41
C THR A 56 22.46 17.32 -5.35
N ASP A 57 22.39 16.66 -4.19
CA ASP A 57 23.32 16.84 -3.09
C ASP A 57 24.51 15.87 -3.11
N GLY A 58 24.51 14.93 -4.04
CA GLY A 58 25.59 13.97 -4.22
C GLY A 58 25.60 12.85 -3.19
N ALA A 59 24.55 12.72 -2.36
CA ALA A 59 24.46 11.72 -1.32
C ALA A 59 23.16 10.91 -1.45
N LYS A 60 23.27 9.58 -1.53
CA LYS A 60 22.11 8.68 -1.44
C LYS A 60 21.45 8.81 -0.08
N ASN A 61 20.38 9.59 0.00
CA ASN A 61 19.67 9.87 1.24
C ASN A 61 18.15 9.86 1.05
N GLY A 62 17.40 9.95 2.16
CA GLY A 62 15.94 9.89 2.13
C GLY A 62 15.38 8.62 1.47
N SER A 63 14.64 8.79 0.37
CA SER A 63 13.98 7.70 -0.39
C SER A 63 14.70 7.33 -1.70
N GLU A 64 15.91 7.84 -1.92
CA GLU A 64 16.68 7.60 -3.14
C GLU A 64 17.17 6.15 -3.26
N THR A 65 17.17 5.62 -4.49
CA THR A 65 17.68 4.26 -4.77
C THR A 65 19.12 4.26 -5.26
N ASP A 66 19.55 5.33 -5.90
CA ASP A 66 20.96 5.65 -6.10
C ASP A 66 21.16 7.15 -5.83
N VAL A 67 22.41 7.59 -5.74
CA VAL A 67 22.77 8.98 -5.45
C VAL A 67 21.96 9.93 -6.34
N ASP A 68 21.17 10.81 -5.72
CA ASP A 68 20.39 11.87 -6.37
C ASP A 68 19.28 11.36 -7.31
N CYS A 69 18.85 10.10 -7.21
CA CYS A 69 17.82 9.57 -8.10
C CYS A 69 16.86 8.53 -7.49
N TRP A 70 15.65 8.55 -8.05
CA TRP A 70 14.47 7.79 -7.65
C TRP A 70 13.90 8.13 -6.26
N GLY A 71 12.72 7.58 -5.94
CA GLY A 71 11.97 7.90 -4.74
C GLY A 71 11.31 9.27 -4.84
N SER A 72 11.87 10.25 -4.12
CA SER A 72 11.47 11.66 -4.20
C SER A 72 12.10 12.38 -5.39
N CYS A 73 13.00 11.71 -6.11
CA CYS A 73 13.87 12.29 -7.13
C CYS A 73 13.57 11.80 -8.55
N PRO A 74 14.11 12.48 -9.60
CA PRO A 74 13.99 12.02 -10.98
C PRO A 74 14.49 10.58 -11.14
N LYS A 75 13.98 9.88 -12.16
CA LYS A 75 14.40 8.50 -12.44
C LYS A 75 15.91 8.42 -12.72
N CYS A 76 16.51 7.31 -12.32
CA CYS A 76 17.93 7.03 -12.49
C CYS A 76 18.28 6.79 -13.97
N VAL A 77 19.39 7.36 -14.42
CA VAL A 77 19.93 7.14 -15.77
C VAL A 77 20.58 5.76 -15.90
N THR A 78 20.89 5.33 -17.12
CA THR A 78 21.61 4.07 -17.38
C THR A 78 22.93 4.01 -16.59
N GLY A 79 23.21 2.86 -15.98
CA GLY A 79 24.40 2.61 -15.16
C GLY A 79 24.24 2.92 -13.67
N LYS A 80 23.12 3.53 -13.26
CA LYS A 80 22.80 3.81 -11.85
C LYS A 80 22.11 2.64 -11.17
N ALA A 81 22.24 2.54 -9.85
CA ALA A 81 21.59 1.47 -9.09
C ALA A 81 20.06 1.60 -9.14
N CYS A 82 19.37 0.46 -9.15
CA CYS A 82 17.91 0.38 -9.16
C CYS A 82 17.43 -0.86 -8.37
N GLY A 83 16.26 -0.75 -7.75
CA GLY A 83 15.54 -1.87 -7.13
C GLY A 83 14.45 -2.43 -8.02
N SER A 84 13.94 -1.63 -8.97
CA SER A 84 12.89 -1.99 -9.91
C SER A 84 13.09 -1.30 -11.25
N ALA A 85 12.52 -1.88 -12.31
CA ALA A 85 12.44 -1.30 -13.65
C ALA A 85 11.91 0.15 -13.62
N THR A 86 10.96 0.45 -12.74
CA THR A 86 10.36 1.78 -12.59
C THR A 86 11.35 2.87 -12.19
N ASP A 87 12.46 2.47 -11.59
CA ASP A 87 13.45 3.38 -11.01
C ASP A 87 14.32 4.01 -12.09
N CYS A 88 14.39 3.36 -13.25
CA CYS A 88 15.23 3.74 -14.37
C CYS A 88 14.45 4.57 -15.39
N VAL A 89 15.09 5.60 -15.96
CA VAL A 89 14.56 6.34 -17.13
C VAL A 89 14.25 5.37 -18.28
N THR A 90 15.10 4.35 -18.41
CA THR A 90 14.97 3.28 -19.39
C THR A 90 13.87 2.28 -19.06
N ALA A 91 13.21 2.34 -17.91
CA ALA A 91 12.26 1.31 -17.49
C ALA A 91 12.85 -0.13 -17.44
N SER A 92 14.17 -0.29 -17.35
CA SER A 92 14.84 -1.60 -17.23
C SER A 92 15.90 -1.58 -16.15
N CYS A 93 15.69 -2.44 -15.16
CA CYS A 93 16.61 -2.67 -14.06
C CYS A 93 17.13 -4.11 -14.14
N THR A 94 18.40 -4.27 -14.52
CA THR A 94 19.03 -5.58 -14.69
C THR A 94 20.22 -5.68 -13.76
N ALA A 95 20.29 -6.74 -12.96
CA ALA A 95 21.34 -6.94 -11.96
C ALA A 95 21.50 -5.77 -10.97
N GLY A 96 20.38 -5.12 -10.61
CA GLY A 96 20.38 -3.97 -9.70
C GLY A 96 20.90 -2.67 -10.31
N VAL A 97 21.06 -2.62 -11.64
CA VAL A 97 21.55 -1.45 -12.37
C VAL A 97 20.63 -1.12 -13.54
N CYS A 98 20.40 0.17 -13.79
CA CYS A 98 19.63 0.65 -14.92
C CYS A 98 20.32 0.29 -16.22
N ALA A 99 19.74 -0.63 -16.98
CA ALA A 99 20.27 -1.06 -18.26
C ALA A 99 19.77 -0.14 -19.39
N ALA A 100 20.48 -0.12 -20.51
CA ALA A 100 19.97 0.48 -21.74
C ALA A 100 18.70 -0.25 -22.18
N GLN A 101 17.74 0.47 -22.76
CA GLN A 101 16.59 -0.18 -23.38
C GLN A 101 17.01 -0.95 -24.63
N PRO A 102 16.41 -2.13 -24.88
CA PRO A 102 16.49 -2.77 -26.17
C PRO A 102 16.01 -1.81 -27.28
N THR A 103 16.69 -1.80 -28.42
CA THR A 103 16.29 -0.99 -29.59
C THR A 103 14.95 -1.42 -30.17
N SER A 104 14.55 -2.67 -29.91
CA SER A 104 13.24 -3.20 -30.31
C SER A 104 12.08 -2.41 -29.72
N CYS A 105 12.24 -1.86 -28.52
CA CYS A 105 11.19 -1.16 -27.78
C CYS A 105 10.72 0.18 -28.39
N ARG A 106 11.18 0.51 -29.60
CA ARG A 106 10.88 1.76 -30.32
C ARG A 106 11.02 1.64 -31.83
N ASP A 107 11.07 0.43 -32.38
CA ASP A 107 11.29 0.21 -33.80
C ASP A 107 9.99 0.16 -34.62
N GLY A 108 8.83 0.32 -33.97
CA GLY A 108 7.53 0.35 -34.62
C GLY A 108 7.01 -1.04 -34.98
N THR A 109 7.67 -2.11 -34.54
CA THR A 109 7.30 -3.49 -34.83
C THR A 109 7.25 -4.32 -33.57
N LYS A 110 6.24 -5.20 -33.46
CA LYS A 110 6.16 -6.13 -32.32
C LYS A 110 7.20 -7.24 -32.49
N ASN A 111 8.30 -7.17 -31.76
CA ASN A 111 9.36 -8.19 -31.85
C ASN A 111 10.05 -8.47 -30.49
N ALA A 112 11.09 -9.31 -30.51
CA ALA A 112 11.85 -9.70 -29.32
C ALA A 112 10.97 -10.19 -28.15
N SER A 113 10.92 -9.45 -27.05
CA SER A 113 10.16 -9.78 -25.83
C SER A 113 8.90 -8.92 -25.65
N GLU A 114 8.43 -8.26 -26.69
CA GLU A 114 7.29 -7.35 -26.64
C GLU A 114 5.95 -8.06 -26.66
N THR A 115 5.00 -7.52 -25.91
CA THR A 115 3.63 -8.04 -25.87
C THR A 115 2.67 -7.26 -26.77
N ASP A 116 3.01 -6.01 -27.08
CA ASP A 116 2.44 -5.20 -28.16
C ASP A 116 3.55 -4.35 -28.77
N VAL A 117 3.30 -3.71 -29.93
CA VAL A 117 4.30 -2.90 -30.65
C VAL A 117 4.94 -1.88 -29.71
N ASP A 118 6.27 -1.92 -29.58
CA ASP A 118 7.08 -1.02 -28.76
C ASP A 118 6.81 -1.08 -27.23
N CYS A 119 6.17 -2.14 -26.72
CA CYS A 119 5.85 -2.24 -25.29
C CYS A 119 5.66 -3.67 -24.71
N GLY A 120 5.84 -3.77 -23.39
CA GLY A 120 5.67 -4.98 -22.59
C GLY A 120 6.89 -5.89 -22.54
N GLY A 121 6.87 -6.90 -21.67
CA GLY A 121 8.02 -7.75 -21.38
C GLY A 121 9.23 -6.96 -20.87
N ALA A 122 10.30 -6.91 -21.68
CA ALA A 122 11.53 -6.16 -21.38
C ALA A 122 11.46 -4.66 -21.77
N CYS A 123 10.40 -4.28 -22.47
CA CYS A 123 10.12 -2.92 -22.92
C CYS A 123 9.24 -2.16 -21.90
N PRO A 124 9.00 -0.85 -22.09
CA PRO A 124 8.16 -0.08 -21.18
C PRO A 124 6.75 -0.66 -21.14
N LYS A 125 6.06 -0.50 -20.00
CA LYS A 125 4.72 -1.05 -19.84
C LYS A 125 3.74 -0.48 -20.88
N CYS A 126 2.94 -1.36 -21.46
CA CYS A 126 1.89 -1.06 -22.41
C CYS A 126 0.74 -0.25 -21.77
N ALA A 127 0.20 0.69 -22.55
CA ALA A 127 -0.98 1.46 -22.19
C ALA A 127 -2.27 0.61 -22.21
N ASN A 128 -3.36 1.13 -21.64
CA ASN A 128 -4.66 0.46 -21.71
C ASN A 128 -5.11 0.27 -23.17
N GLY A 129 -5.74 -0.86 -23.48
CA GLY A 129 -6.17 -1.28 -24.81
C GLY A 129 -5.10 -2.02 -25.62
N LYS A 130 -3.86 -2.08 -25.15
CA LYS A 130 -2.75 -2.79 -25.80
C LYS A 130 -2.72 -4.27 -25.43
N ALA A 131 -2.15 -5.09 -26.30
CA ALA A 131 -1.97 -6.51 -26.03
C ALA A 131 -0.99 -6.75 -24.86
N CYS A 132 -1.21 -7.80 -24.09
CA CYS A 132 -0.36 -8.18 -22.95
C CYS A 132 -0.31 -9.70 -22.76
N GLY A 133 0.81 -10.19 -22.21
CA GLY A 133 0.96 -11.58 -21.76
C GLY A 133 0.66 -11.74 -20.26
N GLY A 134 0.81 -10.68 -19.48
CA GLY A 134 0.57 -10.66 -18.05
C GLY A 134 0.46 -9.25 -17.45
N ALA A 135 0.15 -9.19 -16.16
CA ALA A 135 -0.06 -7.94 -15.41
C ALA A 135 1.15 -6.99 -15.44
N THR A 136 2.36 -7.54 -15.48
CA THR A 136 3.63 -6.79 -15.53
C THR A 136 3.81 -6.00 -16.82
N ASP A 137 3.15 -6.43 -17.90
CA ASP A 137 3.23 -5.76 -19.20
C ASP A 137 2.38 -4.49 -19.22
N CYS A 138 1.41 -4.34 -18.32
CA CYS A 138 0.43 -3.27 -18.36
C CYS A 138 0.75 -2.16 -17.38
N ALA A 139 0.69 -0.90 -17.82
CA ALA A 139 0.87 0.26 -16.95
C ALA A 139 -0.17 0.30 -15.82
N SER A 140 -1.36 -0.25 -16.06
CA SER A 140 -2.42 -0.45 -15.07
C SER A 140 -2.16 -1.58 -14.07
N GLY A 141 -1.14 -2.41 -14.29
CA GLY A 141 -0.91 -3.65 -13.55
C GLY A 141 -1.97 -4.72 -13.78
N THR A 142 -2.83 -4.57 -14.80
CA THR A 142 -3.90 -5.54 -15.09
C THR A 142 -3.89 -5.91 -16.56
N CYS A 143 -3.69 -7.20 -16.82
CA CYS A 143 -3.89 -7.81 -18.13
C CYS A 143 -5.13 -8.70 -18.08
N ALA A 144 -6.18 -8.33 -18.80
CA ALA A 144 -7.44 -9.06 -18.84
C ALA A 144 -7.73 -9.52 -20.27
N ARG A 145 -7.90 -10.84 -20.46
CA ARG A 145 -8.16 -11.45 -21.78
C ARG A 145 -7.11 -11.07 -22.84
N GLY A 146 -5.85 -10.94 -22.42
CA GLY A 146 -4.74 -10.57 -23.30
C GLY A 146 -4.68 -9.08 -23.66
N VAL A 147 -5.44 -8.22 -22.97
CA VAL A 147 -5.46 -6.77 -23.19
C VAL A 147 -5.26 -6.02 -21.87
N CYS A 148 -4.40 -5.00 -21.89
CA CYS A 148 -4.20 -4.10 -20.77
C CYS A 148 -5.46 -3.29 -20.51
N GLY A 149 -5.93 -3.29 -19.28
CA GLY A 149 -7.12 -2.54 -18.92
C GLY A 149 -7.06 -2.09 -17.48
N VAL A 150 -8.04 -1.29 -17.08
CA VAL A 150 -8.34 -1.12 -15.66
C VAL A 150 -9.32 -2.22 -15.27
N LEU A 151 -9.12 -2.83 -14.10
CA LEU A 151 -10.19 -3.63 -13.52
C LEU A 151 -11.41 -2.71 -13.34
N PRO A 152 -12.61 -3.14 -13.74
CA PRO A 152 -13.80 -2.44 -13.30
C PRO A 152 -13.82 -2.42 -11.76
N PRO A 153 -14.39 -1.39 -11.12
CA PRO A 153 -14.39 -1.24 -9.66
C PRO A 153 -15.00 -2.44 -8.93
N SER A 154 -15.78 -3.27 -9.62
CA SER A 154 -16.36 -4.52 -9.13
C SER A 154 -15.36 -5.68 -8.96
N CYS A 155 -14.15 -5.58 -9.50
CA CYS A 155 -13.13 -6.65 -9.47
C CYS A 155 -11.79 -6.20 -8.85
N ALA A 156 -11.76 -5.07 -8.12
CA ALA A 156 -10.57 -4.71 -7.36
C ALA A 156 -10.32 -5.79 -6.28
N PRO A 157 -9.08 -6.31 -6.14
CA PRO A 157 -8.78 -7.22 -5.04
C PRO A 157 -9.10 -6.48 -3.75
N THR A 158 -10.08 -6.98 -2.99
CA THR A 158 -10.44 -6.43 -1.70
C THR A 158 -9.16 -6.43 -0.88
N VAL A 159 -8.55 -5.26 -0.67
CA VAL A 159 -7.57 -5.09 0.41
C VAL A 159 -8.33 -5.61 1.61
N ARG A 160 -7.90 -6.76 2.12
CA ARG A 160 -8.59 -7.51 3.15
C ARG A 160 -8.52 -6.66 4.41
N ARG A 161 -9.37 -5.65 4.51
CA ARG A 161 -9.75 -5.02 5.75
C ARG A 161 -10.39 -6.14 6.51
N THR A 162 -9.59 -6.82 7.32
CA THR A 162 -10.05 -7.66 8.40
C THR A 162 -11.03 -6.81 9.18
N ALA A 163 -12.31 -6.97 8.88
CA ALA A 163 -13.38 -6.50 9.75
C ALA A 163 -13.06 -7.08 11.14
N PRO A 164 -13.09 -6.27 12.21
CA PRO A 164 -12.95 -6.83 13.55
C PRO A 164 -14.06 -7.88 13.70
N ARG A 165 -13.64 -9.12 14.00
CA ARG A 165 -14.51 -10.25 14.26
C ARG A 165 -15.42 -9.84 15.42
N ARG A 166 -16.67 -9.52 15.12
CA ARG A 166 -17.67 -9.24 16.15
C ARG A 166 -17.92 -10.57 16.86
N THR A 167 -17.42 -10.67 18.09
CA THR A 167 -17.75 -11.73 19.06
C THR A 167 -19.19 -11.60 19.51
#